data_AF-A0A5C8A041-F1
#
_entry.id   AF-A0A5C8A041-F1
#
_cell.length_a   1.000
_cell.length_b   1.000
_cell.length_c   1.000
_cell.angle_alpha   90.00
_cell.angle_beta   90.00
_cell.angle_gamma   90.00
#
_symmetry.space_group_name_H-M   'P 1'
#
loop_
_entity.id
_entity.type
_entity.pdbx_description
1 polymer ?
#
loop_
_entity_poly.entity_id
_entity_poly.type
_entity_poly.pdbx_seq_one_letter_code
_entity_poly.pdbx_strand_id
1 'polypeptide(L)'
;MELRLIEAASEIGAGKRGASMGMAALRVAAWKNGSELFGHAEESILRDENDVLYEDDDSPNAHHIDGLIRFESDLAYEVYRYLRNN
;
A
#
# COMPACT_ATOMS: atom_id res chain seq x y z
N MET A 1 22.21 1.70 7.19
CA MET A 1 21.17 2.39 6.41
C MET A 1 19.87 1.82 6.91
N GLU A 2 19.07 2.60 7.64
CA GLU A 2 17.73 2.16 8.00
C GLU A 2 16.87 2.22 6.75
N LEU A 3 16.14 1.14 6.50
CA LEU A 3 15.24 0.98 5.37
C LEU A 3 13.94 0.38 5.92
N ARG A 4 12.82 1.04 5.60
CA ARG A 4 11.48 0.53 5.85
C ARG A 4 10.76 0.30 4.52
N LEU A 5 10.19 -0.88 4.37
CA LEU A 5 9.26 -1.22 3.31
C LEU A 5 7.85 -0.88 3.79
N ILE A 6 7.19 0.06 3.11
CA ILE A 6 5.79 0.42 3.38
C ILE A 6 4.94 -0.24 2.31
N GLU A 7 4.16 -1.25 2.70
CA GLU A 7 3.25 -1.96 1.82
C GLU A 7 1.91 -1.25 1.76
N ALA A 8 1.60 -0.70 0.58
CA ALA A 8 0.43 0.11 0.27
C ALA A 8 -0.47 -0.67 -0.72
N ALA A 9 -1.08 -1.76 -0.25
CA ALA A 9 -1.80 -2.74 -1.08
C ALA A 9 -3.27 -2.34 -1.38
N SER A 10 -3.52 -1.10 -1.77
CA SER A 10 -4.86 -0.62 -2.14
C SER A 10 -5.19 -0.87 -3.62
N GLU A 11 -6.41 -1.33 -3.87
CA GLU A 11 -7.05 -1.44 -5.18
C GLU A 11 -7.84 -0.17 -5.54
N ILE A 12 -8.12 0.71 -4.58
CA ILE A 12 -8.75 2.01 -4.86
C ILE A 12 -7.71 2.93 -5.48
N GLY A 13 -8.10 3.64 -6.55
CA GLY A 13 -7.19 4.54 -7.28
C GLY A 13 -6.18 3.80 -8.17
N ALA A 14 -6.11 2.46 -8.09
CA ALA A 14 -5.33 1.66 -9.01
C ALA A 14 -5.92 1.73 -10.43
N GLY A 15 -5.08 2.01 -11.43
CA GLY A 15 -5.53 2.08 -12.82
C GLY A 15 -6.04 0.76 -13.41
N LYS A 16 -5.72 -0.38 -12.78
CA LYS A 16 -6.23 -1.72 -13.11
C LYS A 16 -6.36 -2.57 -11.84
N ARG A 17 -7.34 -3.46 -11.83
CA ARG A 17 -7.50 -4.45 -10.77
C ARG A 17 -6.30 -5.39 -10.69
N GLY A 18 -5.88 -5.69 -9.47
CA GLY A 18 -4.74 -6.57 -9.17
C GLY A 18 -3.42 -5.84 -8.94
N ALA A 19 -3.42 -4.51 -8.90
CA ALA A 19 -2.24 -3.73 -8.53
C ALA A 19 -1.81 -3.97 -7.07
N SER A 20 -2.77 -4.24 -6.17
CA SER A 20 -2.50 -4.57 -4.75
C SER A 20 -1.62 -5.81 -4.58
N MET A 21 -1.66 -6.74 -5.54
CA MET A 21 -0.85 -7.97 -5.51
C MET A 21 0.64 -7.73 -5.81
N GLY A 22 1.03 -6.51 -6.14
CA GLY A 22 2.41 -6.17 -6.51
C GLY A 22 3.44 -6.54 -5.44
N MET A 23 3.13 -6.28 -4.16
CA MET A 23 4.05 -6.61 -3.07
C MET A 23 4.25 -8.11 -2.88
N ALA A 24 3.17 -8.90 -2.97
CA ALA A 24 3.28 -10.35 -2.97
C ALA A 24 4.14 -10.86 -4.14
N ALA A 25 3.96 -10.30 -5.35
CA ALA A 25 4.78 -10.63 -6.51
C ALA A 25 6.26 -10.28 -6.30
N LEU A 26 6.56 -9.12 -5.68
CA LEU A 26 7.92 -8.71 -5.34
C LEU A 26 8.57 -9.64 -4.31
N ARG A 27 7.83 -10.07 -3.28
CA ARG A 27 8.32 -11.05 -2.29
C ARG A 27 8.70 -12.37 -2.97
N VAL A 28 7.84 -12.89 -3.85
CA VAL A 28 8.12 -14.12 -4.62
C VAL A 28 9.35 -13.96 -5.51
N ALA A 29 9.47 -12.81 -6.20
CA ALA A 29 10.62 -12.52 -7.06
C ALA A 29 11.92 -12.40 -6.26
N ALA A 30 11.89 -11.70 -5.12
CA ALA A 30 13.03 -11.58 -4.23
C ALA A 30 13.50 -12.93 -3.69
N TRP A 31 12.56 -13.77 -3.23
CA TRP A 31 12.87 -15.12 -2.79
C TRP A 31 13.52 -15.96 -3.89
N LYS A 32 12.97 -15.93 -5.12
CA LYS A 32 13.56 -16.61 -6.28
C LYS A 32 14.97 -16.12 -6.63
N ASN A 33 15.26 -14.84 -6.37
CA ASN A 33 16.56 -14.24 -6.61
C ASN A 33 17.54 -14.37 -5.44
N GLY A 34 17.16 -15.05 -4.35
CA GLY A 34 17.99 -15.15 -3.14
C GLY A 34 18.22 -13.81 -2.43
N SER A 35 17.33 -12.83 -2.65
CA SER A 35 17.40 -11.53 -2.00
C SER A 35 16.89 -11.61 -0.57
N GLU A 36 17.70 -11.13 0.38
CA GLU A 36 17.37 -11.07 1.80
C GLU A 36 16.62 -9.78 2.19
N LEU A 37 16.25 -8.95 1.21
CA LEU A 37 15.58 -7.67 1.43
C LEU A 37 14.34 -7.80 2.33
N PHE A 38 13.44 -8.71 1.96
CA PHE A 38 12.26 -9.05 2.76
C PHE A 38 12.70 -9.98 3.89
N GLY A 39 12.50 -9.56 5.15
CA GLY A 39 12.99 -10.23 6.36
C GLY A 39 14.13 -9.51 7.08
N HIS A 40 14.87 -8.61 6.41
CA HIS A 40 15.86 -7.73 7.05
C HIS A 40 15.42 -6.28 7.14
N ALA A 41 14.69 -5.77 6.13
CA ALA A 41 14.10 -4.45 6.21
C ALA A 41 12.94 -4.44 7.21
N GLU A 42 12.75 -3.31 7.91
CA GLU A 42 11.53 -3.12 8.69
C GLU A 42 10.33 -3.05 7.73
N GLU A 43 9.19 -3.60 8.13
CA GLU A 43 8.01 -3.65 7.28
C GLU A 43 6.81 -3.00 7.98
N SER A 44 6.11 -2.13 7.27
CA SER A 44 4.84 -1.55 7.68
C SER A 44 3.79 -1.87 6.64
N ILE A 45 2.78 -2.63 7.02
CA ILE A 45 1.66 -2.97 6.14
C ILE A 45 0.53 -2.00 6.46
N LEU A 46 0.19 -1.15 5.50
CA LEU A 46 -0.95 -0.25 5.64
C LEU A 46 -2.25 -1.02 5.46
N ARG A 47 -3.26 -0.65 6.25
CA ARG A 47 -4.61 -1.13 6.03
C ARG A 47 -5.11 -0.56 4.69
N ASP A 48 -5.60 -1.42 3.82
CA ASP A 48 -6.28 -0.98 2.61
C ASP A 48 -7.73 -0.58 2.88
N GLU A 49 -8.35 0.09 1.90
CA GLU A 49 -9.75 0.50 1.96
C GLU A 49 -10.60 -0.30 0.96
N ASN A 50 -10.12 -1.46 0.48
CA ASN A 50 -10.73 -2.17 -0.65
C ASN A 50 -12.16 -2.64 -0.41
N ASP A 51 -12.60 -2.72 0.85
CA ASP A 51 -13.99 -3.02 1.21
C ASP A 51 -14.98 -2.06 0.56
N VAL A 52 -14.60 -0.78 0.37
CA VAL A 52 -15.49 0.21 -0.27
C VAL A 52 -15.83 -0.13 -1.73
N LEU A 53 -15.04 -0.99 -2.39
CA LEU A 53 -15.31 -1.44 -3.75
C LEU A 53 -16.58 -2.30 -3.85
N TYR A 54 -17.09 -2.77 -2.72
CA TYR A 54 -18.34 -3.52 -2.60
C TYR A 54 -19.51 -2.64 -2.13
N GLU A 55 -19.26 -1.36 -1.88
CA GLU A 55 -20.25 -0.37 -1.44
C GLU A 55 -20.80 0.40 -2.65
N ASP A 56 -21.99 0.98 -2.49
CA ASP A 56 -22.55 1.89 -3.49
C ASP A 56 -21.69 3.17 -3.58
N ASP A 57 -21.51 3.67 -4.80
CA ASP A 57 -20.69 4.86 -5.06
C ASP A 57 -21.47 5.90 -5.86
N ASP A 58 -21.81 6.99 -5.18
CA ASP A 58 -22.56 8.10 -5.74
C ASP A 58 -21.66 9.14 -6.43
N SER A 59 -20.33 8.94 -6.42
CA SER A 59 -19.37 9.90 -6.97
C SER A 59 -19.25 9.74 -8.49
N PRO A 60 -19.64 10.74 -9.30
CA PRO A 60 -19.72 10.59 -10.75
C PRO A 60 -18.36 10.52 -11.45
N ASN A 61 -17.31 11.12 -10.85
CA ASN A 61 -15.98 11.23 -11.44
C ASN A 61 -14.84 10.78 -10.51
N ALA A 62 -15.14 10.61 -9.21
CA ALA A 62 -14.15 10.41 -8.16
C ALA A 62 -14.55 9.19 -7.34
N HIS A 63 -14.50 8.03 -7.99
CA HIS A 63 -15.03 6.82 -7.42
C HIS A 63 -14.38 6.46 -6.08
N HIS A 64 -15.20 6.27 -5.05
CA HIS A 64 -14.76 5.96 -3.68
C HIS A 64 -13.71 6.94 -3.11
N ILE A 65 -13.83 8.23 -3.45
CA ILE A 65 -12.85 9.27 -3.06
C ILE A 65 -12.59 9.34 -1.56
N ASP A 66 -13.60 9.10 -0.73
CA ASP A 66 -13.43 9.11 0.73
C ASP A 66 -12.50 7.99 1.21
N GLY A 67 -12.60 6.81 0.62
CA GLY A 67 -11.68 5.70 0.88
C GLY A 67 -10.27 6.02 0.43
N LEU A 68 -10.11 6.65 -0.74
CA LEU A 68 -8.81 7.09 -1.23
C LEU A 68 -8.16 8.13 -0.30
N ILE A 69 -8.93 9.13 0.18
CA ILE A 69 -8.43 10.15 1.10
C ILE A 69 -7.95 9.53 2.42
N ARG A 70 -8.69 8.56 2.97
CA ARG A 70 -8.28 7.85 4.20
C ARG A 70 -6.97 7.10 3.98
N PHE A 71 -6.89 6.30 2.92
CA PHE A 71 -5.70 5.52 2.60
C PHE A 71 -4.46 6.40 2.37
N GLU A 72 -4.58 7.48 1.58
CA GLU A 72 -3.48 8.41 1.31
C GLU A 72 -3.05 9.17 2.57
N SER A 73 -3.98 9.47 3.48
CA SER A 73 -3.67 10.10 4.76
C SER A 73 -2.84 9.18 5.65
N ASP A 74 -3.20 7.89 5.72
CA ASP A 74 -2.47 6.87 6.47
C ASP A 74 -1.09 6.62 5.88
N LEU A 75 -0.98 6.56 4.55
CA LEU A 75 0.31 6.44 3.84
C LEU A 75 1.21 7.64 4.13
N ALA A 76 0.68 8.87 3.98
CA ALA A 76 1.43 10.09 4.26
C ALA A 76 1.90 10.15 5.71
N TYR A 77 1.06 9.74 6.66
CA TYR A 77 1.41 9.69 8.07
C TYR A 77 2.51 8.66 8.36
N GLU A 78 2.45 7.47 7.75
CA GLU A 78 3.48 6.43 7.92
C GLU A 78 4.85 6.88 7.41
N VAL A 79 4.87 7.50 6.22
CA VAL A 79 6.09 8.10 5.66
C VAL A 79 6.62 9.22 6.57
N TYR A 80 5.75 10.13 7.02
CA TYR A 80 6.13 11.20 7.95
C TYR A 80 6.75 10.64 9.24
N ARG A 81 6.13 9.61 9.83
CA ARG A 81 6.59 8.96 11.05
C ARG A 81 7.98 8.35 10.88
N TYR A 82 8.23 7.69 9.75
CA TYR A 82 9.55 7.13 9.44
C TYR A 82 10.61 8.23 9.28
N LEU A 83 10.30 9.29 8.54
CA LEU A 83 11.25 10.39 8.28
C LEU A 83 11.54 11.27 9.48
N ARG A 84 10.70 11.26 10.53
CA ARG A 84 10.87 12.06 11.74
C ARG A 84 11.57 11.34 12.88
N ASN A 85 11.48 10.01 12.89
CA ASN A 85 12.04 9.18 13.95
C ASN A 85 13.46 8.66 13.62
N ASN A 86 13.94 8.94 12.40
CA ASN A 86 15.29 8.66 11.89
C ASN A 86 15.95 9.95 11.41
#